data_AF-A0A3C0B7A8-F1
#
_entry.id   AF-A0A3C0B7A8-F1
#
_cell.length_a   1.000
_cell.length_b   1.000
_cell.length_c   1.000
_cell.angle_alpha   90.00
_cell.angle_beta   90.00
_cell.angle_gamma   90.00
#
_symmetry.space_group_name_H-M   'P 1'
#
loop_
_entity.id
_entity.type
_entity.pdbx_description
1 polymer ?
#
loop_
_entity_poly.entity_id
_entity_poly.type
_entity_poly.pdbx_seq_one_letter_code
_entity_poly.pdbx_strand_id
1 'polypeptide(L)' 'MLRRSLFTVQLIKSEKEVTLMVEDNGHGFNVNDTGTNNGGGIGNIKSRVENLNGSMYVDSLIDRGTIVSIVIPLK' A
#
# COMPACT_ATOMS: atom_id res chain seq x y z
N MET A 1 -25.21 9.31 -13.60
CA MET A 1 -24.88 8.10 -12.81
C MET A 1 -23.58 8.37 -12.08
N LEU A 2 -23.61 8.59 -10.76
CA LEU A 2 -22.39 8.90 -9.99
C LEU A 2 -21.55 7.62 -9.85
N ARG A 3 -20.34 7.62 -10.41
CA ARG A 3 -19.38 6.52 -10.24
C ARG A 3 -18.85 6.60 -8.81
N ARG A 4 -19.32 5.72 -7.92
CA ARG A 4 -18.81 5.62 -6.55
C ARG A 4 -17.51 4.83 -6.55
N SER A 5 -16.41 5.50 -6.23
CA SER A 5 -15.17 4.84 -5.81
C SER A 5 -15.22 4.60 -4.30
N LEU A 6 -14.83 3.40 -3.89
CA LEU A 6 -14.66 3.01 -2.50
C LEU A 6 -13.16 2.99 -2.20
N PHE A 7 -12.80 3.63 -1.10
CA PHE A 7 -11.45 3.66 -0.57
C PHE A 7 -11.52 3.36 0.92
N THR A 8 -10.78 2.36 1.36
CA THR A 8 -10.77 1.86 2.73
C THR A 8 -9.36 2.02 3.29
N VAL A 9 -9.27 2.54 4.51
CA VAL A 9 -8.02 2.63 5.27
C VAL A 9 -8.27 2.00 6.63
N GLN A 10 -7.38 1.08 7.01
CA GLN A 10 -7.38 0.46 8.32
C GLN A 10 -6.00 0.60 8.94
N LEU A 11 -5.96 1.08 10.18
CA LEU A 11 -4.74 1.16 10.97
C LEU A 11 -4.94 0.36 12.25
N ILE A 12 -4.13 -0.67 12.42
CA ILE A 12 -4.19 -1.58 13.55
C ILE A 12 -2.86 -1.50 14.28
N LYS A 13 -2.91 -1.25 15.58
CA LYS A 13 -1.74 -1.30 16.46
C LYS A 13 -1.85 -2.54 17.35
N SER A 14 -0.79 -3.34 17.38
CA SER A 14 -0.57 -4.35 18.40
C SER A 14 0.56 -3.91 19.34
N GLU A 15 0.95 -4.75 20.30
CA GLU A 15 2.13 -4.49 21.14
C GLU A 15 3.44 -4.53 20.36
N LYS A 16 3.50 -5.31 19.27
CA LYS A 16 4.74 -5.59 18.53
C LYS A 16 4.87 -4.82 17.22
N GLU A 17 3.78 -4.29 16.68
CA GLU A 17 3.77 -3.68 15.35
C GLU A 17 2.55 -2.79 15.11
N VAL A 18 2.67 -1.95 14.09
CA VAL A 18 1.58 -1.20 13.46
C VAL A 18 1.37 -1.74 12.05
N THR A 19 0.14 -2.14 11.74
CA THR A 19 -0.28 -2.54 10.40
C THR A 19 -1.20 -1.48 9.80
N LEU A 20 -0.85 -0.98 8.61
CA LEU A 20 -1.68 -0.13 7.77
C LEU A 20 -2.13 -0.94 6.55
N MET A 21 -3.44 -1.03 6.35
CA MET A 21 -4.03 -1.65 5.16
C MET A 21 -4.86 -0.60 4.41
N VAL A 22 -4.61 -0.47 3.12
CA VAL A 22 -5.32 0.44 2.22
C VAL A 22 -5.88 -0.38 1.07
N GLU A 23 -7.16 -0.18 0.75
CA GLU A 23 -7.83 -0.83 -0.37
C GLU A 23 -8.64 0.18 -1.17
N ASP A 24 -8.55 0.12 -2.48
CA ASP A 24 -9.36 0.92 -3.39
C ASP A 24 -9.93 0.05 -4.52
N ASN A 25 -11.12 0.40 -5.02
CA ASN A 25 -11.75 -0.26 -6.17
C ASN A 25 -11.57 0.52 -7.49
N GLY A 26 -10.44 1.21 -7.62
CA GLY A 26 -10.07 1.96 -8.82
C GLY A 26 -9.68 1.06 -9.98
N HIS A 27 -8.98 1.63 -10.97
CA HIS A 27 -8.59 0.89 -12.18
C HIS A 27 -7.39 -0.03 -11.98
N GLY A 28 -6.76 -0.02 -10.80
CA GLY A 28 -5.51 -0.73 -10.54
C GLY A 28 -4.37 -0.31 -11.47
N PHE A 29 -3.25 -1.03 -11.36
CA PHE A 29 -2.06 -0.85 -12.19
C PHE A 29 -1.22 -2.13 -12.20
N ASN A 30 -0.31 -2.26 -13.16
CA ASN A 30 0.67 -3.34 -13.15
C ASN A 30 1.79 -3.01 -12.17
N VAL A 31 1.87 -3.74 -11.05
CA VAL A 31 2.86 -3.52 -9.99
C VAL A 31 4.29 -3.62 -10.53
N ASN A 32 4.54 -4.48 -11.53
CA ASN A 32 5.87 -4.65 -12.13
C ASN A 32 6.29 -3.43 -12.98
N ASP A 33 5.34 -2.69 -13.52
CA ASP A 33 5.62 -1.50 -14.34
C ASP A 33 5.89 -0.26 -13.47
N THR A 34 5.55 -0.31 -12.18
CA THR A 34 5.73 0.82 -11.26
C THR A 34 7.17 1.08 -10.86
N GLY A 35 8.12 0.25 -11.32
CA GLY A 35 9.56 0.42 -11.12
C GLY A 35 9.88 0.90 -9.72
N THR A 36 9.95 0.00 -8.74
CA THR A 36 10.24 0.35 -7.33
C THR A 36 11.55 1.13 -7.12
N ASN A 37 12.31 1.38 -8.19
CA ASN A 37 13.55 2.12 -8.26
C ASN A 37 13.43 3.56 -8.85
N ASN A 38 12.23 4.01 -9.27
CA ASN A 38 12.06 5.26 -10.04
C ASN A 38 11.27 6.39 -9.33
N GLY A 39 11.60 6.70 -8.07
CA GLY A 39 11.26 8.00 -7.43
C GLY A 39 9.77 8.38 -7.27
N GLY A 40 8.83 7.50 -7.63
CA GLY A 40 7.39 7.73 -7.50
C GLY A 40 6.85 7.55 -6.08
N GLY A 41 5.55 7.81 -5.90
CA GLY A 41 4.88 7.73 -4.59
C GLY A 41 5.07 6.40 -3.87
N ILE A 42 4.85 5.27 -4.56
CA ILE A 42 5.00 3.91 -4.00
C ILE A 42 6.47 3.63 -3.62
N GLY A 43 7.43 4.02 -4.47
CA GLY A 43 8.86 3.84 -4.18
C GLY A 43 9.28 4.61 -2.93
N ASN A 44 8.83 5.86 -2.78
CA ASN A 44 9.09 6.67 -1.59
C ASN A 44 8.50 6.08 -0.32
N ILE A 45 7.30 5.50 -0.40
CA ILE A 45 6.67 4.80 0.74
C ILE A 45 7.49 3.55 1.08
N LYS A 46 7.86 2.74 0.08
CA LYS A 46 8.68 1.53 0.28
C LYS A 46 10.00 1.86 0.98
N SER A 47 10.74 2.88 0.53
CA SER A 47 11.99 3.29 1.18
C SER A 47 11.77 3.77 2.63
N ARG A 48 10.66 4.45 2.93
CA ARG A 48 10.34 4.85 4.32
C ARG A 48 10.01 3.64 5.20
N VAL A 49 9.28 2.68 4.66
CA VAL A 49 8.95 1.43 5.35
C VAL A 49 10.22 0.63 5.64
N GLU A 50 11.11 0.49 4.66
CA GLU A 50 12.41 -0.18 4.82
C GLU A 50 13.29 0.51 5.88
N ASN A 51 13.35 1.85 5.89
CA ASN A 51 14.08 2.62 6.90
C ASN A 51 13.56 2.42 8.33
N LEU A 52 12.30 1.98 8.48
CA LEU A 52 11.68 1.66 9.77
C LEU A 52 11.75 0.16 10.09
N ASN A 53 12.57 -0.60 9.38
CA ASN A 53 12.65 -2.07 9.47
C ASN A 53 11.29 -2.76 9.22
N GLY A 54 10.41 -2.10 8.47
CA GLY A 54 9.09 -2.62 8.14
C GLY A 54 9.06 -3.41 6.84
N SER A 55 7.87 -3.91 6.53
CA SER A 55 7.58 -4.60 5.27
C SER A 55 6.37 -3.95 4.59
N MET A 56 6.38 -3.96 3.26
CA MET A 56 5.30 -3.44 2.43
C MET A 56 4.95 -4.46 1.35
N TYR A 57 3.66 -4.71 1.18
CA TYR A 57 3.10 -5.52 0.13
C TYR A 57 2.10 -4.70 -0.68
N VAL A 58 2.16 -4.81 -2.00
CA VAL A 58 1.25 -4.15 -2.92
C VAL A 58 0.71 -5.20 -3.88
N ASP A 59 -0.60 -5.32 -3.92
CA ASP A 59 -1.31 -6.09 -4.93
C ASP A 59 -2.22 -5.13 -5.71
N SER A 60 -2.12 -5.14 -7.03
CA SER A 60 -2.93 -4.29 -7.89
C SER A 60 -3.20 -5.02 -9.19
N LEU A 61 -4.47 -4.98 -9.61
CA LEU A 61 -4.92 -5.63 -10.83
C LEU A 61 -5.79 -4.66 -11.62
N ILE A 62 -5.54 -4.60 -12.93
CA ILE A 62 -6.31 -3.76 -13.86
C ILE A 62 -7.80 -4.08 -13.70
N ASP A 63 -8.60 -3.01 -13.57
CA ASP A 63 -10.06 -3.03 -13.37
C ASP A 63 -10.57 -3.73 -12.09
N ARG A 64 -9.68 -4.10 -11.16
CA ARG A 64 -10.04 -4.62 -9.84
C ARG A 64 -9.79 -3.60 -8.72
N GLY A 65 -8.71 -2.83 -8.84
CA GLY A 65 -8.27 -1.89 -7.82
C GLY A 65 -6.92 -2.25 -7.22
N THR A 66 -6.64 -1.74 -6.02
CA THR A 66 -5.34 -1.90 -5.35
C THR A 66 -5.52 -2.22 -3.87
N ILE A 67 -4.67 -3.10 -3.36
CA ILE A 67 -4.47 -3.35 -1.94
C ILE A 67 -3.01 -3.03 -1.60
N VAL A 68 -2.80 -2.27 -0.53
CA VAL A 68 -1.49 -1.97 0.03
C VAL A 68 -1.51 -2.37 1.50
N SER A 69 -0.56 -3.20 1.92
CA SER A 69 -0.33 -3.57 3.31
C SER A 69 1.06 -3.14 3.73
N ILE A 70 1.16 -2.45 4.87
CA ILE A 70 2.40 -1.99 5.47
C ILE A 70 2.44 -2.46 6.91
N VAL A 71 3.52 -3.12 7.32
CA VAL A 71 3.75 -3.55 8.70
C VAL A 71 5.04 -2.91 9.19
N ILE A 72 4.93 -2.13 10.27
CA ILE A 72 6.06 -1.48 10.94
C ILE A 72 6.21 -2.08 12.35
N PRO A 73 7.33 -2.78 12.65
CA PRO A 73 7.61 -3.25 14.00
C PRO A 73 7.68 -2.08 14.98
N LEU A 74 7.09 -2.27 16.17
CA LEU A 74 7.26 -1.41 17.32
C LEU A 74 8.38 -1.99 18.18
N LYS A 75 9.39 -1.17 18.46
CA LYS A 75 10.40 -1.46 19.48
C LYS A 75 9.84 -1.20 20.87
#